data_AF-A0A9D4YZ09-F1
#
_entry.id   AF-A0A9D4YZ09-F1
#
_cell.length_a   1.000
_cell.length_b   1.000
_cell.length_c   1.000
_cell.angle_alpha   90.00
_cell.angle_beta   90.00
_cell.angle_gamma   90.00
#
_symmetry.space_group_name_H-M   'P 1'
#
loop_
_entity.id
_entity.type
_entity.pdbx_description
1 polymer ?
#
loop_
_entity_poly.entity_id
_entity_poly.type
_entity_poly.pdbx_seq_one_letter_code
_entity_poly.pdbx_strand_id
1 'polypeptide(L)'
;MLSFLAVSACRAARSSTLVPALSRQARCYGVGSHMSDNNPEILEKEKDKHLKGKTVPHIKEVPGWNAHLASDAEAVVKAERESADSSVEEMQKHTVEVLKDEAEADEEHARTKTA
;
A
#
# COMPACT_ATOMS: atom_id res chain seq x y z
N MET A 1 14.89 -67.06 40.92
CA MET A 1 15.00 -65.84 41.75
C MET A 1 15.45 -64.70 40.85
N LEU A 2 14.70 -63.59 40.90
CA LEU A 2 15.09 -62.18 40.68
C LEU A 2 16.11 -61.85 39.57
N SER A 3 15.73 -60.99 38.63
CA SER A 3 16.52 -59.83 38.13
C SER A 3 15.72 -59.11 37.03
N PHE A 4 14.97 -58.05 37.35
CA PHE A 4 15.37 -56.63 37.36
C PHE A 4 15.71 -56.02 35.98
N LEU A 5 14.71 -55.32 35.44
CA LEU A 5 14.74 -53.97 34.82
C LEU A 5 16.01 -53.49 34.09
N ALA A 6 15.83 -53.03 32.85
CA ALA A 6 16.32 -51.72 32.43
C ALA A 6 15.58 -51.23 31.16
N VAL A 7 14.62 -50.32 31.33
CA VAL A 7 14.15 -49.44 30.25
C VAL A 7 15.21 -48.35 30.09
N SER A 8 16.04 -48.45 29.06
CA SER A 8 16.99 -47.38 28.73
C SER A 8 16.29 -46.36 27.82
N ALA A 9 15.90 -45.24 28.41
CA ALA A 9 15.39 -44.09 27.69
C ALA A 9 16.53 -43.42 26.91
N CYS A 10 16.51 -43.52 25.59
CA CYS A 10 17.33 -42.67 24.74
C CYS A 10 16.82 -41.23 24.86
N ARG A 11 17.52 -40.46 25.69
CA ARG A 11 17.35 -39.02 25.91
C ARG A 11 17.47 -38.30 24.57
N ALA A 12 16.34 -37.84 24.03
CA ALA A 12 16.31 -37.01 22.83
C ALA A 12 17.17 -35.76 23.05
N ALA A 13 18.25 -35.66 22.29
CA ALA A 13 19.07 -34.45 22.25
C ALA A 13 18.19 -33.33 21.67
N ARG A 14 17.77 -32.40 22.52
CA ARG A 14 17.19 -31.13 22.08
C ARG A 14 18.32 -30.36 21.40
N SER A 15 18.38 -30.45 20.08
CA SER A 15 19.17 -29.52 19.26
C SER A 15 18.60 -28.14 19.48
N SER A 16 19.28 -27.31 20.27
CA SER A 16 18.97 -25.89 20.41
C SER A 16 19.27 -25.23 19.07
N THR A 17 18.27 -25.11 18.21
CA THR A 17 18.31 -24.20 17.07
C THR A 17 18.37 -22.79 17.64
N LEU A 18 19.57 -22.19 17.62
CA LEU A 18 19.73 -20.75 17.79
C LEU A 18 19.00 -20.09 16.63
N VAL A 19 17.76 -19.65 16.85
CA VAL A 19 17.03 -18.83 15.91
C VAL A 19 17.81 -17.51 15.86
N PRO A 20 18.39 -17.10 14.72
CA PRO A 20 18.96 -15.76 14.65
C PRO A 20 17.80 -14.81 14.92
N ALA A 21 17.96 -13.96 15.94
CA ALA A 21 17.07 -12.84 16.13
C ALA A 21 17.15 -12.03 14.84
N LEU A 22 16.14 -12.16 13.98
CA LEU A 22 15.93 -11.26 12.87
C LEU A 22 15.80 -9.89 13.52
N SER A 23 16.90 -9.14 13.55
CA SER A 23 16.85 -7.71 13.83
C SER A 23 15.81 -7.19 12.86
N ARG A 24 14.65 -6.79 13.39
CA ARG A 24 13.61 -6.14 12.60
C ARG A 24 14.31 -4.93 12.04
N GLN A 25 14.73 -5.03 10.78
CA GLN A 25 15.32 -3.92 10.08
C GLN A 25 14.20 -2.89 10.03
N ALA A 26 14.24 -1.95 10.98
CA ALA A 26 13.39 -0.79 10.95
C ALA A 26 13.77 -0.13 9.64
N ARG A 27 12.96 -0.36 8.61
CA ARG A 27 13.01 0.46 7.42
C ARG A 27 12.64 1.84 7.93
N CYS A 28 13.65 2.65 8.19
CA CYS A 28 13.48 4.08 8.32
C CYS A 28 12.89 4.48 6.97
N TYR A 29 11.56 4.56 6.88
CA TYR A 29 10.90 5.13 5.73
C TYR A 29 11.44 6.56 5.65
N GLY A 30 12.38 6.77 4.73
CA GLY A 30 12.87 8.10 4.42
C GLY A 30 11.69 8.96 4.03
N VAL A 31 11.77 10.23 4.40
CA VAL A 31 10.95 11.34 3.89
C VAL A 31 10.53 11.06 2.43
N GLY A 32 9.22 10.99 2.13
CA GLY A 32 8.68 10.62 0.80
C GLY A 32 8.01 9.23 0.72
N SER A 33 7.12 8.91 1.66
CA SER A 33 6.39 7.62 1.63
C SER A 33 5.23 7.65 0.64
N HIS A 34 4.47 8.74 0.63
CA HIS A 34 3.20 8.97 -0.09
C HIS A 34 2.98 10.48 -0.26
N MET A 35 2.10 10.89 -1.19
CA MET A 35 1.77 12.31 -1.44
C MET A 35 1.27 13.10 -0.21
N SER A 36 0.75 12.42 0.81
CA SER A 36 0.19 13.03 2.02
C SER A 36 1.18 13.17 3.19
N ASP A 37 2.47 12.89 2.96
CA ASP A 37 3.54 12.94 3.98
C ASP A 37 3.23 12.15 5.27
N ASN A 38 2.44 11.08 5.14
CA ASN A 38 1.92 10.25 6.24
C ASN A 38 0.97 10.99 7.21
N ASN A 39 0.27 12.03 6.76
CA ASN A 39 -0.78 12.65 7.56
C ASN A 39 -1.95 11.65 7.76
N PRO A 40 -2.25 11.22 9.00
CA PRO A 40 -3.22 10.17 9.26
C PRO A 40 -4.65 10.54 8.85
N GLU A 41 -5.03 11.82 8.99
CA GLU A 41 -6.39 12.28 8.67
C GLU A 41 -6.66 12.21 7.16
N ILE A 42 -5.67 12.57 6.35
CA ILE A 42 -5.75 12.52 4.89
C ILE A 42 -5.77 11.06 4.43
N LEU A 43 -4.90 10.22 5.00
CA LEU A 43 -4.86 8.80 4.67
C LEU A 43 -6.17 8.09 5.00
N GLU A 44 -6.82 8.43 6.12
CA GLU A 44 -8.12 7.87 6.47
C GLU A 44 -9.23 8.33 5.52
N LYS A 45 -9.27 9.63 5.17
CA LYS A 45 -10.21 10.16 4.18
C LYS A 45 -10.09 9.44 2.84
N GLU A 46 -8.87 9.30 2.32
CA GLU A 46 -8.62 8.67 1.02
C GLU A 46 -8.84 7.15 1.07
N LYS A 47 -8.52 6.49 2.19
CA LYS A 47 -8.88 5.08 2.45
C LYS A 47 -10.39 4.88 2.37
N ASP A 48 -11.18 5.73 3.03
CA ASP A 48 -12.63 5.62 3.01
C ASP A 48 -13.23 5.84 1.63
N LYS A 49 -12.70 6.81 0.87
CA LYS A 49 -13.08 7.01 -0.54
C LYS A 49 -12.80 5.78 -1.38
N HIS A 50 -11.61 5.20 -1.22
CA HIS A 50 -11.18 4.02 -1.95
C HIS A 50 -12.05 2.80 -1.64
N LEU A 51 -12.35 2.54 -0.37
CA LEU A 51 -13.24 1.44 0.05
C LEU A 51 -14.68 1.63 -0.44
N LYS A 52 -15.12 2.87 -0.62
CA LYS A 52 -16.45 3.20 -1.21
C LYS A 52 -16.46 3.13 -2.74
N GLY A 53 -15.32 2.82 -3.38
CA GLY A 53 -15.20 2.78 -4.84
C GLY A 53 -15.30 4.16 -5.50
N LYS A 54 -15.03 5.24 -4.75
CA LYS A 54 -15.10 6.63 -5.22
C LYS A 54 -13.73 7.18 -5.66
N THR A 55 -12.75 6.32 -5.90
CA THR A 55 -11.42 6.74 -6.40
C THR A 55 -11.51 7.08 -7.88
N VAL A 56 -11.06 8.28 -8.23
CA VAL A 56 -10.94 8.72 -9.62
C VAL A 56 -9.70 8.07 -10.26
N PRO A 57 -9.83 7.35 -11.39
CA PRO A 57 -8.71 6.68 -12.03
C PRO A 57 -7.80 7.69 -12.74
N HIS A 58 -6.53 7.74 -12.36
CA HIS A 58 -5.53 8.62 -12.98
C HIS A 58 -4.83 8.00 -14.20
N ILE A 59 -4.82 6.67 -14.25
CA ILE A 59 -4.06 5.87 -15.21
C ILE A 59 -5.03 4.87 -15.81
N LYS A 60 -5.10 4.80 -17.15
CA LYS A 60 -6.12 4.01 -17.86
C LYS A 60 -5.86 2.52 -17.70
N GLU A 61 -4.60 2.11 -17.71
CA GLU A 61 -4.22 0.71 -17.58
C GLU A 61 -4.50 0.10 -16.19
N VAL A 62 -4.68 0.95 -15.17
CA VAL A 62 -4.77 0.48 -13.77
C VAL A 62 -6.01 1.07 -13.09
N PRO A 63 -7.21 0.59 -13.47
CA PRO A 63 -8.46 1.08 -12.90
C PRO A 63 -8.51 0.78 -11.39
N GLY A 64 -8.96 1.77 -10.62
CA GLY A 64 -9.09 1.66 -9.16
C GLY A 64 -7.80 1.92 -8.38
N TRP A 65 -6.67 2.15 -9.04
CA TRP A 65 -5.46 2.61 -8.34
C TRP A 65 -5.63 4.02 -7.78
N ASN A 66 -5.25 4.23 -6.51
CA ASN A 66 -5.37 5.53 -5.83
C ASN A 66 -3.99 6.15 -5.64
N ALA A 67 -3.72 7.25 -6.35
CA ALA A 67 -2.44 7.97 -6.30
C ALA A 67 -2.09 8.52 -4.90
N HIS A 68 -3.09 8.92 -4.11
CA HIS A 68 -2.89 9.47 -2.77
C HIS A 68 -2.57 8.40 -1.71
N LEU A 69 -2.94 7.13 -1.97
CA LEU A 69 -2.65 5.98 -1.11
C LEU A 69 -1.51 5.11 -1.66
N ALA A 70 -0.96 5.44 -2.81
CA ALA A 70 0.17 4.74 -3.39
C ALA A 70 1.48 5.35 -2.91
N SER A 71 2.51 4.51 -2.80
CA SER A 71 3.85 5.02 -2.52
C SER A 71 4.44 5.76 -3.71
N ASP A 72 5.36 6.70 -3.46
CA ASP A 72 6.01 7.46 -4.53
C ASP A 72 6.68 6.56 -5.57
N ALA A 73 7.31 5.47 -5.13
CA ALA A 73 7.94 4.49 -6.01
C ALA A 73 6.92 3.71 -6.87
N GLU A 74 5.74 3.41 -6.31
CA GLU A 74 4.66 2.79 -7.07
C GLU A 74 4.11 3.75 -8.11
N ALA A 75 3.91 5.02 -7.76
CA ALA A 75 3.43 6.05 -8.68
C ALA A 75 4.36 6.22 -9.89
N VAL A 76 5.67 6.23 -9.68
CA VAL A 76 6.66 6.31 -10.77
C VAL A 76 6.53 5.11 -11.72
N VAL A 77 6.51 3.88 -11.19
CA VAL A 77 6.40 2.67 -12.02
C VAL A 77 5.11 2.64 -12.82
N LYS A 78 4.02 3.18 -12.26
CA LYS A 78 2.72 3.23 -12.94
C LYS A 78 2.72 4.30 -14.03
N ALA A 79 3.27 5.48 -13.77
CA ALA A 79 3.40 6.55 -14.75
C ALA A 79 4.30 6.15 -15.94
N GLU A 80 5.41 5.46 -15.68
CA GLU A 80 6.31 4.97 -16.74
C GLU A 80 5.60 3.99 -17.68
N ARG A 81 4.73 3.12 -17.15
CA ARG A 81 4.03 2.10 -17.95
C ARG A 81 2.98 2.69 -18.90
N GLU A 82 2.23 3.69 -18.45
CA GLU A 82 1.17 4.35 -19.25
C GLU A 82 1.75 5.07 -20.50
N SER A 83 3.00 5.53 -20.42
CA SER A 83 3.62 6.37 -21.45
C SER A 83 3.99 5.68 -22.77
N ALA A 84 3.76 4.37 -22.92
CA ALA A 84 4.20 3.61 -24.08
C ALA A 84 3.48 4.01 -25.39
N ASP A 85 2.19 4.38 -25.31
CA ASP A 85 1.31 4.49 -26.49
C ASP A 85 0.67 5.87 -26.69
N SER A 86 0.80 6.81 -25.74
CA SER A 86 0.14 8.14 -25.78
C SER A 86 1.11 9.32 -25.98
N SER A 87 0.69 10.33 -26.75
CA SER A 87 1.46 11.56 -26.90
C SER A 87 1.44 12.42 -25.62
N VAL A 88 2.45 13.28 -25.45
CA VAL A 88 2.54 14.19 -24.29
C VAL A 88 1.31 15.09 -24.16
N GLU A 89 0.76 15.56 -25.28
CA GLU A 89 -0.42 16.43 -25.29
C GLU A 89 -1.67 15.68 -24.78
N GLU A 90 -1.85 14.42 -25.17
CA GLU A 90 -2.96 13.59 -24.70
C GLU A 90 -2.84 13.28 -23.21
N MET A 91 -1.63 13.00 -22.72
CA MET A 91 -1.38 12.79 -21.29
C MET A 91 -1.73 14.04 -20.47
N GLN A 92 -1.34 15.22 -20.96
CA GLN A 92 -1.66 16.49 -20.30
C GLN A 92 -3.16 16.77 -20.27
N LYS A 93 -3.85 16.58 -21.40
CA LYS A 93 -5.31 16.73 -21.49
C LYS A 93 -6.02 15.80 -20.50
N HIS A 94 -5.63 14.52 -20.50
CA HIS A 94 -6.18 13.54 -19.57
C HIS A 94 -5.96 13.92 -18.10
N THR A 95 -4.76 14.41 -17.77
CA THR A 95 -4.47 14.88 -16.40
C THR A 95 -5.40 16.03 -15.98
N VAL A 96 -5.65 16.99 -16.89
CA VAL A 96 -6.56 18.11 -16.62
C VAL A 96 -8.01 17.63 -16.41
N GLU A 97 -8.46 16.63 -17.18
CA GLU A 97 -9.79 16.05 -17.03
C GLU A 97 -9.94 15.36 -15.67
N VAL A 98 -8.98 14.50 -15.29
CA VAL A 98 -8.97 13.81 -14.00
C VAL A 98 -9.01 14.79 -12.82
N LEU A 99 -8.21 15.87 -12.86
CA LEU A 99 -8.19 16.88 -11.80
C LEU A 99 -9.51 17.63 -11.65
N LYS A 100 -10.27 17.80 -12.73
CA LYS A 100 -11.61 18.41 -12.66
C LYS A 100 -12.59 17.44 -12.01
N ASP A 101 -12.57 16.17 -12.41
CA ASP A 101 -13.43 15.13 -11.85
C ASP A 101 -13.20 14.97 -10.34
N GLU A 102 -11.95 15.05 -9.89
CA GLU A 102 -11.60 15.04 -8.46
C GLU A 102 -12.15 16.25 -7.70
N ALA A 103 -12.02 17.45 -8.27
CA ALA A 103 -12.54 18.67 -7.66
C ALA A 103 -14.07 18.60 -7.51
N GLU A 104 -14.77 18.09 -8.53
CA GLU A 104 -16.22 17.89 -8.46
C GLU A 104 -16.62 16.84 -7.41
N ALA A 105 -15.88 15.73 -7.32
CA ALA A 105 -16.13 14.69 -6.33
C ALA A 105 -15.90 15.16 -4.88
N ASP A 106 -14.88 16.00 -4.66
CA ASP A 106 -14.61 16.59 -3.34
C ASP A 106 -15.68 17.62 -2.93
N GLU A 107 -16.17 18.43 -3.87
CA GLU A 107 -17.29 19.36 -3.66
C GLU A 107 -18.60 18.62 -3.30
N GLU A 108 -18.91 17.52 -4.00
CA GLU A 108 -20.06 16.69 -3.66
C GLU A 108 -19.92 16.11 -2.24
N HIS A 109 -18.75 15.59 -1.90
CA HIS A 109 -18.50 15.05 -0.58
C HIS A 109 -18.66 16.10 0.52
N ALA A 110 -18.17 17.32 0.31
CA ALA A 110 -18.32 18.45 1.24
C ALA A 110 -19.80 18.82 1.46
N ARG A 111 -20.61 18.80 0.39
CA ARG A 111 -22.05 19.09 0.46
C ARG A 111 -22.82 18.03 1.25
N THR A 112 -22.46 16.75 1.12
CA THR A 112 -23.12 15.66 1.87
C THR A 112 -22.78 15.64 3.36
N LYS A 113 -21.67 16.26 3.78
CA LYS A 113 -21.22 16.28 5.18
C LYS A 113 -21.84 17.43 5.98
N THR A 114 -22.41 18.43 5.30
CA THR A 114 -23.04 19.62 5.90
C THR A 114 -24.57 19.53 5.96
N ALA A 115 -25.17 18.51 5.36
CA ALA A 115 -26.60 18.18 5.43
C ALA A 115 -26.88 17.14 6.54
#